data_AF-A0A7R9LT06-F1
#
_entry.id   AF-A0A7R9LT06-F1
#
_cell.length_a   1.000
_cell.length_b   1.000
_cell.length_c   1.000
_cell.angle_alpha   90.00
_cell.angle_beta   90.00
_cell.angle_gamma   90.00
#
_symmetry.space_group_name_H-M   'P 1'
#
loop_
_entity.id
_entity.type
_entity.pdbx_description
1 polymer ?
#
loop_
_entity_poly.entity_id
_entity_poly.type
_entity_poly.pdbx_seq_one_letter_code
_entity_poly.pdbx_strand_id
1 'polypeptide(L)'
;GSRIYDKQLRPTENKLVVYMSMGEGSHNYHHAFPWDYTTSYHKWYESYNLATLFILISSLVGLAYDMKRPKKDTILQYVEKKGDILEVNLIHKRHIIIRLIIGLFDWIMGCIVTSWPIWSILVIKVALGQEWWFFDCNDFIFIKYNWF
;
A
#
# COMPACT_ATOMS: atom_id res chain seq x y z
N GLY A 1 11.82 3.21 11.44
CA GLY A 1 11.71 2.05 10.54
C GLY A 1 13.08 1.62 10.07
N SER A 2 13.17 0.72 9.09
CA SER A 2 14.45 0.25 8.53
C SER A 2 14.95 1.14 7.38
N ARG A 3 16.25 1.06 7.05
CA ARG A 3 16.91 1.82 5.98
C ARG A 3 17.71 0.88 5.09
N ILE A 4 16.98 0.11 4.29
CA ILE A 4 17.51 -1.02 3.52
C ILE A 4 18.20 -0.53 2.24
N TYR A 5 17.67 0.51 1.58
CA TYR A 5 18.13 0.94 0.26
C TYR A 5 19.24 2.00 0.34
N ASP A 6 19.14 2.90 1.30
CA ASP A 6 20.15 3.92 1.57
C ASP A 6 20.23 4.23 3.06
N LYS A 7 21.35 3.88 3.70
CA LYS A 7 21.57 4.09 5.15
C LYS A 7 21.91 5.55 5.48
N GLN A 8 22.31 6.36 4.49
CA GLN A 8 22.65 7.78 4.68
C GLN A 8 21.40 8.66 4.71
N LEU A 9 20.33 8.22 4.06
CA LEU A 9 19.03 8.88 4.11
C LEU A 9 18.41 8.79 5.52
N ARG A 10 17.71 9.86 5.93
CA ARG A 10 16.90 9.88 7.17
C ARG A 10 15.57 9.12 7.03
N PRO A 11 14.84 9.21 5.88
CA PRO A 11 13.61 8.46 5.67
C PRO A 11 13.77 6.94 5.82
N THR A 12 12.75 6.29 6.39
CA THR A 12 12.78 4.86 6.73
C THR A 12 11.56 4.11 6.19
N GLU A 13 11.70 2.82 5.90
CA GLU A 13 10.58 1.92 5.63
C GLU A 13 9.73 1.71 6.89
N ASN A 14 8.41 1.86 6.79
CA ASN A 14 7.49 1.59 7.89
C ASN A 14 6.19 0.97 7.42
N LYS A 15 5.98 -0.32 7.74
CA LYS A 15 4.80 -1.09 7.34
C LYS A 15 3.48 -0.53 7.87
N LEU A 16 3.44 0.00 9.09
CA LEU A 16 2.22 0.60 9.62
C LEU A 16 1.84 1.85 8.82
N VAL A 17 2.84 2.66 8.44
CA VAL A 17 2.63 3.82 7.57
C VAL A 17 2.17 3.36 6.18
N VAL A 18 2.74 2.29 5.62
CA VAL A 18 2.30 1.72 4.33
C VAL A 18 0.79 1.43 4.36
N TYR A 19 0.28 0.81 5.42
CA TYR A 19 -1.15 0.52 5.54
C TYR A 19 -2.01 1.78 5.68
N MET A 20 -1.62 2.70 6.58
CA MET A 20 -2.39 3.93 6.82
C MET A 20 -2.39 4.89 5.63
N SER A 21 -1.32 4.86 4.82
CA SER A 21 -1.11 5.73 3.65
C SER A 21 -1.36 5.04 2.32
N MET A 22 -1.99 3.85 2.33
CA MET A 22 -2.40 3.15 1.10
C MET A 22 -1.25 2.81 0.14
N GLY A 23 -0.01 2.67 0.65
CA GLY A 23 1.17 2.30 -0.13
C GLY A 23 2.40 3.20 0.08
N GLU A 24 2.24 4.41 0.63
CA GLU A 24 3.30 5.44 0.64
C GLU A 24 4.30 5.34 1.81
N GLY A 25 4.28 4.27 2.60
CA GLY A 25 5.18 4.13 3.77
C GLY A 25 6.60 3.63 3.46
N SER A 26 6.90 3.34 2.18
CA SER A 26 8.22 2.87 1.72
C SER A 26 9.20 4.03 1.46
N HIS A 27 9.35 4.92 2.46
CA HIS A 27 10.05 6.19 2.25
C HIS A 27 11.56 6.03 2.00
N ASN A 28 12.22 5.00 2.54
CA ASN A 28 13.65 4.83 2.26
C ASN A 28 13.88 4.50 0.78
N TYR A 29 13.05 3.62 0.22
CA TYR A 29 13.05 3.32 -1.21
C TYR A 29 12.63 4.54 -2.04
N HIS A 30 11.51 5.18 -1.68
CA HIS A 30 10.99 6.33 -2.41
C HIS A 30 12.03 7.46 -2.52
N HIS A 31 12.75 7.78 -1.44
CA HIS A 31 13.79 8.80 -1.50
C HIS A 31 15.08 8.34 -2.22
N ALA A 32 15.35 7.03 -2.31
CA ALA A 32 16.46 6.50 -3.10
C ALA A 32 16.16 6.50 -4.61
N PHE A 33 14.90 6.27 -4.99
CA PHE A 33 14.44 6.21 -6.38
C PHE A 33 13.16 7.05 -6.58
N PRO A 34 13.25 8.39 -6.49
CA PRO A 34 12.07 9.27 -6.47
C PRO A 34 11.26 9.29 -7.78
N TRP A 35 11.81 8.74 -8.87
CA TRP A 35 11.13 8.61 -10.16
C TRP A 35 10.41 7.26 -10.33
N ASP A 36 10.50 6.33 -9.38
CA ASP A 36 9.77 5.07 -9.43
C ASP A 36 8.29 5.30 -9.11
N TYR A 37 7.42 4.97 -10.06
CA TYR A 37 5.97 5.17 -9.91
C TYR A 37 5.36 4.34 -8.77
N THR A 38 6.02 3.27 -8.31
CA THR A 38 5.44 2.40 -7.26
C THR A 38 5.81 2.77 -5.85
N THR A 39 6.74 3.72 -5.66
CA THR A 39 7.27 4.18 -4.36
C THR A 39 7.84 3.07 -3.45
N SER A 40 7.92 1.83 -3.93
CA SER A 40 8.38 0.63 -3.22
C SER A 40 9.11 -0.35 -4.14
N TYR A 41 10.11 -1.03 -3.58
CA TYR A 41 10.83 -2.11 -4.27
C TYR A 41 9.94 -3.31 -4.59
N HIS A 42 8.97 -3.59 -3.72
CA HIS A 42 8.05 -4.71 -3.91
C HIS A 42 7.09 -4.43 -5.06
N LYS A 43 6.55 -5.50 -5.66
CA LYS A 43 5.42 -5.38 -6.58
C LYS A 43 4.12 -5.23 -5.79
N TRP A 44 3.10 -4.64 -6.39
CA TRP A 44 1.81 -4.39 -5.76
C TRP A 44 1.14 -5.64 -5.18
N TYR A 45 1.39 -6.84 -5.73
CA TYR A 45 0.82 -8.09 -5.21
C TYR A 45 1.65 -8.73 -4.09
N GLU A 46 2.86 -8.21 -3.81
CA GLU A 46 3.77 -8.74 -2.78
C GLU A 46 3.78 -7.88 -1.51
N SER A 47 3.28 -6.65 -1.61
CA SER A 47 3.05 -5.77 -0.48
C SER A 47 1.83 -4.90 -0.75
N TYR A 48 1.06 -4.61 0.29
CA TYR A 48 -0.07 -3.70 0.25
C TYR A 48 0.34 -2.33 -0.30
N ASN A 49 -0.07 -2.04 -1.52
CA ASN A 49 0.20 -0.77 -2.20
C ASN A 49 -0.96 -0.46 -3.15
N LEU A 50 -2.02 0.10 -2.55
CA LEU A 50 -3.26 0.43 -3.24
C LEU A 50 -3.07 1.56 -4.26
N ALA A 51 -2.19 2.53 -3.96
CA ALA A 51 -1.82 3.60 -4.88
C ALA A 51 -1.23 3.07 -6.19
N THR A 52 -0.28 2.13 -6.12
CA THR A 52 0.29 1.48 -7.31
C THR A 52 -0.75 0.71 -8.09
N LEU A 53 -1.64 -0.02 -7.40
CA LEU A 53 -2.73 -0.75 -8.05
C LEU A 53 -3.67 0.20 -8.81
N PHE A 54 -4.00 1.35 -8.22
CA PHE A 54 -4.80 2.39 -8.87
C PHE A 54 -4.12 2.95 -10.13
N ILE A 55 -2.81 3.20 -10.09
CA ILE A 55 -2.05 3.65 -11.26
C ILE A 55 -2.05 2.58 -12.36
N LEU A 56 -1.89 1.30 -11.99
CA LEU A 56 -1.95 0.20 -12.96
C LEU A 56 -3.32 0.10 -13.63
N ILE A 57 -4.41 0.17 -12.87
CA ILE A 57 -5.77 0.19 -13.43
C ILE A 57 -5.94 1.40 -14.36
N SER A 58 -5.48 2.57 -13.93
CA SER A 58 -5.50 3.79 -14.75
C SER A 58 -4.73 3.62 -16.06
N SER A 59 -3.60 2.89 -16.04
CA SER A 59 -2.85 2.58 -17.26
C SER A 59 -3.59 1.65 -18.21
N LEU A 60 -4.37 0.69 -17.68
CA LEU A 60 -5.15 -0.24 -18.49
C LEU A 60 -6.26 0.45 -19.27
N VAL A 61 -6.81 1.54 -18.73
CA VAL A 61 -7.86 2.36 -19.40
C VAL A 61 -7.27 3.58 -20.12
N GLY A 62 -5.95 3.69 -20.23
CA GLY A 62 -5.27 4.75 -20.98
C GLY A 62 -5.14 6.10 -20.26
N LEU A 63 -5.45 6.18 -18.97
CA LEU A 63 -5.33 7.40 -18.16
C LEU A 63 -3.89 7.64 -17.64
N ALA A 64 -3.08 6.59 -17.55
CA ALA A 64 -1.68 6.68 -17.14
C ALA A 64 -0.76 6.01 -18.17
N TYR A 65 0.39 6.63 -18.42
CA TYR A 65 1.39 6.17 -19.40
C TYR A 65 2.80 6.52 -18.93
N ASP A 66 3.82 5.97 -19.60
CA ASP A 66 5.26 6.17 -19.27
C ASP A 66 5.60 5.93 -17.79
N MET A 67 5.04 4.86 -17.20
CA MET A 67 5.32 4.46 -15.82
C MET A 67 6.78 4.00 -15.68
N LYS A 68 7.59 4.77 -14.95
CA LYS A 68 9.03 4.53 -14.79
C LYS A 68 9.32 3.65 -13.59
N ARG A 69 10.12 2.61 -13.79
CA ARG A 69 10.65 1.77 -12.70
C ARG A 69 12.15 1.51 -12.94
N PRO A 70 13.01 1.59 -11.90
CA PRO A 70 14.42 1.27 -12.05
C PRO A 70 14.61 -0.20 -12.43
N LYS A 71 15.62 -0.48 -13.26
CA LYS A 71 16.02 -1.87 -13.52
C LYS A 71 16.55 -2.49 -12.24
N LYS A 72 16.30 -3.78 -12.05
CA LYS A 72 16.75 -4.54 -10.88
C LYS A 72 18.25 -4.37 -10.62
N ASP A 73 19.07 -4.48 -11.66
CA ASP A 73 20.53 -4.38 -11.51
C ASP A 73 20.96 -2.97 -11.06
N THR A 74 20.25 -1.93 -11.51
CA THR A 74 20.45 -0.56 -11.04
C THR A 74 20.16 -0.43 -9.55
N ILE A 75 19.09 -1.06 -9.07
CA ILE A 75 18.74 -1.07 -7.64
C ILE A 75 19.83 -1.80 -6.85
N LEU A 76 20.23 -3.00 -7.29
CA LEU A 76 21.26 -3.79 -6.60
C LEU A 76 22.60 -3.05 -6.52
N GLN A 77 23.06 -2.45 -7.62
CA GLN A 77 24.31 -1.65 -7.64
C GLN A 77 24.23 -0.42 -6.73
N TYR A 78 23.05 0.21 -6.63
CA TYR A 78 22.83 1.34 -5.72
C TYR A 78 22.92 0.90 -4.26
N VAL A 79 22.19 -0.17 -3.91
CA VAL A 79 22.14 -0.71 -2.55
C VAL A 79 23.48 -1.29 -2.11
N GLU A 80 24.25 -1.90 -3.00
CA GLU A 80 25.61 -2.37 -2.71
C GLU A 80 26.52 -1.24 -2.21
N LYS A 81 26.34 -0.02 -2.73
CA LYS A 81 27.14 1.15 -2.36
C LYS A 81 26.64 1.85 -1.10
N LYS A 82 25.33 1.84 -0.83
CA LYS A 82 24.71 2.74 0.17
C LYS A 82 23.80 2.07 1.20
N GLY A 83 23.36 0.84 0.94
CA GLY A 83 22.29 0.18 1.68
C GLY A 83 22.72 -1.14 2.31
N ASP A 84 21.75 -2.04 2.45
CA ASP A 84 21.94 -3.41 2.93
C ASP A 84 21.69 -4.42 1.81
N ILE A 85 22.77 -4.75 1.10
CA ILE A 85 22.69 -5.63 -0.07
C ILE A 85 22.32 -7.07 0.31
N LEU A 86 22.64 -7.51 1.54
CA LEU A 86 22.29 -8.85 2.01
C LEU A 86 20.78 -8.98 2.14
N GLU A 87 20.12 -8.01 2.78
CA GLU A 87 18.67 -8.00 2.97
C GLU A 87 17.93 -7.95 1.63
N VAL A 88 18.34 -7.09 0.68
CA VAL A 88 17.72 -7.02 -0.65
C VAL A 88 17.91 -8.32 -1.44
N ASN A 89 19.08 -8.95 -1.34
CA ASN A 89 19.32 -10.24 -1.98
C ASN A 89 18.45 -11.36 -1.39
N LEU A 90 18.21 -11.36 -0.08
CA LEU A 90 17.31 -12.32 0.58
C LEU A 90 15.87 -12.15 0.10
N ILE A 91 15.40 -10.90 -0.02
CA ILE A 91 14.08 -10.60 -0.60
C ILE A 91 14.02 -11.09 -2.05
N HIS A 92 15.08 -10.84 -2.82
CA HIS A 92 15.12 -11.19 -4.24
C HIS A 92 15.12 -12.70 -4.50
N LYS A 93 15.91 -13.46 -3.73
CA LYS A 93 16.04 -14.92 -3.88
C LYS A 93 14.85 -15.70 -3.30
N ARG A 94 13.91 -15.02 -2.63
CA ARG A 94 12.75 -15.65 -2.01
C ARG A 94 11.87 -16.30 -3.08
N HIS A 95 11.51 -17.57 -2.86
CA HIS A 95 10.66 -18.33 -3.76
C HIS A 95 9.31 -17.64 -4.00
N ILE A 96 8.77 -17.74 -5.20
CA ILE A 96 7.56 -17.02 -5.61
C ILE A 96 6.36 -17.33 -4.72
N ILE A 97 6.16 -18.60 -4.33
CA ILE A 97 5.06 -19.01 -3.45
C ILE A 97 5.11 -18.29 -2.10
N ILE A 98 6.31 -18.15 -1.53
CA ILE A 98 6.48 -17.46 -0.23
C ILE A 98 6.15 -15.97 -0.40
N ARG A 99 6.56 -15.35 -1.51
CA ARG A 99 6.24 -13.93 -1.80
C ARG A 99 4.72 -13.72 -1.95
N LEU A 100 4.02 -14.66 -2.57
CA LEU A 100 2.56 -14.61 -2.71
C LEU A 100 1.85 -14.79 -1.37
N ILE A 101 2.31 -15.71 -0.50
CA ILE A 101 1.74 -15.91 0.84
C ILE A 101 1.93 -14.65 1.70
N ILE A 102 3.13 -14.07 1.67
CA ILE A 102 3.41 -12.81 2.37
C ILE A 102 2.54 -11.69 1.81
N GLY A 103 2.44 -11.58 0.49
CA GLY A 103 1.59 -10.59 -0.17
C GLY A 103 0.13 -10.72 0.26
N LEU A 104 -0.43 -11.93 0.25
CA LEU A 104 -1.80 -12.18 0.69
C LEU A 104 -2.02 -11.72 2.14
N PHE A 105 -1.10 -12.08 3.04
CA PHE A 105 -1.17 -11.65 4.43
C PHE A 105 -1.06 -10.12 4.58
N ASP A 106 -0.11 -9.48 3.88
CA ASP A 106 0.10 -8.02 3.89
C ASP A 106 -1.16 -7.30 3.38
N TRP A 107 -1.83 -7.83 2.35
CA TRP A 107 -3.09 -7.30 1.82
C TRP A 107 -4.26 -7.45 2.80
N ILE A 108 -4.40 -8.59 3.48
CA ILE A 108 -5.43 -8.78 4.51
C ILE A 108 -5.23 -7.74 5.63
N MET A 109 -4.01 -7.60 6.13
CA MET A 109 -3.68 -6.63 7.17
C MET A 109 -3.88 -5.19 6.72
N GLY A 110 -3.45 -4.85 5.51
CA GLY A 110 -3.67 -3.54 4.91
C GLY A 110 -5.15 -3.19 4.82
N CYS A 111 -5.98 -4.07 4.27
CA CYS A 111 -7.43 -3.86 4.19
C CYS A 111 -8.09 -3.66 5.56
N ILE A 112 -7.69 -4.43 6.58
CA ILE A 112 -8.20 -4.26 7.95
C ILE A 112 -7.85 -2.87 8.49
N VAL A 113 -6.59 -2.46 8.38
CA VAL A 113 -6.09 -1.18 8.91
C VAL A 113 -6.65 0.00 8.14
N THR A 114 -6.66 -0.03 6.81
CA THR A 114 -7.17 1.06 5.98
C THR A 114 -8.69 1.26 6.16
N SER A 115 -9.41 0.21 6.56
CA SER A 115 -10.84 0.28 6.88
C SER A 115 -11.14 0.82 8.29
N TRP A 116 -10.15 1.32 9.04
CA TRP A 116 -10.37 1.88 10.38
C TRP A 116 -11.51 2.89 10.49
N PRO A 117 -11.76 3.82 9.52
CA PRO A 117 -12.86 4.77 9.66
C PRO A 117 -14.22 4.07 9.64
N ILE A 118 -14.35 3.00 8.85
CA ILE A 118 -15.55 2.17 8.76
C ILE A 118 -15.81 1.51 10.11
N TRP A 119 -14.78 0.91 10.73
CA TRP A 119 -14.88 0.29 12.04
C TRP A 119 -15.28 1.30 13.12
N SER A 120 -14.70 2.50 13.11
CA SER A 120 -15.04 3.56 14.06
C SER A 120 -16.51 3.97 13.95
N ILE A 121 -17.04 4.12 12.73
CA ILE A 121 -18.45 4.45 12.51
C ILE A 121 -19.35 3.33 13.04
N LEU A 122 -19.04 2.07 12.71
CA LEU A 122 -19.83 0.92 13.16
C LEU A 122 -19.86 0.80 14.69
N VAL A 123 -18.73 1.01 15.37
CA VAL A 123 -18.66 0.99 16.83
C VAL A 123 -19.53 2.09 17.43
N ILE A 124 -19.52 3.30 16.86
CA ILE A 124 -20.38 4.41 17.31
C ILE A 124 -21.86 4.04 17.12
N LYS A 125 -22.25 3.51 15.95
CA LYS A 125 -23.64 3.09 15.70
C LYS A 125 -24.11 2.07 16.74
N VAL A 126 -23.33 1.01 16.96
CA VAL A 126 -23.66 -0.02 17.95
C VAL A 126 -23.74 0.55 19.36
N ALA A 127 -22.81 1.45 19.74
CA ALA A 127 -22.83 2.11 21.04
C ALA A 127 -24.05 3.03 21.24
N LEU A 128 -24.61 3.57 20.16
CA LEU A 128 -25.84 4.37 20.15
C LEU A 128 -27.11 3.50 20.03
N GLY A 129 -27.00 2.18 20.07
CA GLY A 129 -28.13 1.25 19.92
C GLY A 129 -28.69 1.18 18.50
N GLN A 130 -27.94 1.63 17.50
CA GLN A 130 -28.34 1.59 16.10
C GLN A 130 -27.96 0.26 15.43
N GLU A 131 -28.66 -0.04 14.35
CA GLU A 131 -28.40 -1.17 13.44
C GLU A 131 -26.97 -1.15 12.87
N TRP A 132 -26.42 -2.34 12.61
CA TRP A 132 -24.98 -2.54 12.34
C TRP A 132 -24.69 -2.45 10.84
N TRP A 133 -25.74 -2.37 10.02
CA TRP A 133 -25.65 -2.16 8.57
C TRP A 133 -25.58 -0.66 8.24
N PHE A 134 -24.85 -0.34 7.16
CA PHE A 134 -24.66 1.04 6.73
C PHE A 134 -25.90 1.67 6.11
N PHE A 135 -26.80 0.87 5.53
CA PHE A 135 -28.00 1.34 4.87
C PHE A 135 -29.21 0.85 5.64
N ASP A 136 -29.87 1.70 6.40
CA ASP A 136 -31.20 1.35 6.86
C ASP A 136 -32.15 1.35 5.65
N CYS A 137 -33.07 0.39 5.56
CA CYS A 137 -34.11 0.41 4.53
C CYS A 137 -34.90 1.74 4.56
N ASN A 138 -34.95 2.42 5.72
CA ASN A 138 -35.56 3.73 5.91
C ASN A 138 -34.71 4.90 5.38
N ASP A 139 -33.40 4.76 5.22
CA ASP A 139 -32.53 5.81 4.66
C ASP A 139 -32.79 6.03 3.17
N PHE A 140 -33.09 4.94 2.44
CA PHE A 140 -33.54 5.02 1.05
C PHE A 140 -34.89 5.71 0.90
N ILE A 141 -35.76 5.58 1.91
CA ILE A 141 -37.06 6.26 1.95
C ILE A 141 -36.85 7.76 2.18
N PHE A 142 -35.97 8.15 3.12
CA PHE A 142 -35.69 9.56 3.43
C PHE A 142 -35.03 10.33 2.27
N ILE A 143 -34.13 9.69 1.51
CA ILE A 143 -33.55 10.29 0.29
C ILE A 143 -34.63 10.47 -0.79
N LYS A 144 -35.61 9.58 -0.87
CA LYS A 144 -36.69 9.65 -1.86
C LYS A 144 -37.71 10.77 -1.58
N TYR A 145 -37.88 11.17 -0.32
CA TYR A 145 -38.86 12.18 0.10
C TYR A 145 -38.30 13.61 0.29
N ASN A 146 -36.97 13.81 0.27
CA ASN A 146 -36.35 15.15 0.37
C ASN A 146 -35.85 15.71 -0.98
N TRP A 147 -36.12 15.01 -2.09
CA TRP A 147 -35.79 15.43 -3.46
C TRP A 147 -37.04 15.78 -4.29
N PHE A 148 -38.16 16.09 -3.65
CA PHE A 148 -39.37 16.64 -4.26
C PHE A 148 -39.98 17.74 -3.37
#